data_AF-A0A932SM26-F1
#
_entry.id   AF-A0A932SM26-F1
#
_cell.length_a   1.000
_cell.length_b   1.000
_cell.length_c   1.000
_cell.angle_alpha   90.00
_cell.angle_beta   90.00
_cell.angle_gamma   90.00
#
_symmetry.space_group_name_H-M   'P 1'
#
loop_
_entity.id
_entity.type
_entity.pdbx_description
1 polymer ?
#
loop_
_entity_poly.entity_id
_entity_poly.type
_entity_poly.pdbx_seq_one_letter_code
_entity_poly.pdbx_strand_id
1 'polypeptide(L)'
;MQRPDPLSSQPFPLSRTKLELFLRCPRCFFLDRRFGIAPPSGPPFTLNSAVDALLKKEFDAFRIRGEPHPLMKNCSIDAVPFRHPSIEEWRNVRRGIRALHEDSNFLFFGAIDDLWINPEGSLHIVDYKATSFDGEVLLEGPWKDGYKRQLEMYQWLFRKNGFAVSPIGYFVYVNADRNRASFEGSLHFTMSILPHRGDDSWVDDALRETRLCLEREQLPLANSECEVCAYRKAANDTELMMRPSSLNGVVSRSQPRLTKPNGGEGGI
;
A
#
# COMPACT_ATOMS: atom_id res chain seq x y z
N MET A 1 -2.62 18.60 -14.68
CA MET A 1 -3.61 17.51 -14.83
C MET A 1 -4.79 17.80 -13.92
N GLN A 2 -5.98 17.89 -14.52
CA GLN A 2 -7.24 17.94 -13.78
C GLN A 2 -7.44 16.59 -13.07
N ARG A 3 -7.83 16.60 -11.80
CA ARG A 3 -8.06 15.35 -11.06
C ARG A 3 -9.24 14.62 -11.70
N PRO A 4 -9.18 13.28 -11.85
CA PRO A 4 -10.33 12.52 -12.32
C PRO A 4 -11.51 12.81 -11.40
N ASP A 5 -12.66 13.15 -11.97
CA ASP A 5 -13.89 13.28 -11.21
C ASP A 5 -14.30 11.86 -10.76
N PRO A 6 -14.37 11.58 -9.45
CA PRO A 6 -14.83 10.28 -9.00
C PRO A 6 -16.24 9.97 -9.48
N LEU A 7 -17.09 10.96 -9.77
CA LEU A 7 -18.48 10.76 -10.22
C LEU A 7 -18.65 10.69 -11.74
N SER A 8 -17.53 10.66 -12.47
CA SER A 8 -17.51 10.47 -13.92
C SER A 8 -18.02 9.07 -14.32
N SER A 9 -18.59 8.97 -15.52
CA SER A 9 -18.93 7.69 -16.15
C SER A 9 -17.71 6.86 -16.59
N GLN A 10 -16.56 7.50 -16.78
CA GLN A 10 -15.30 6.80 -17.07
C GLN A 10 -14.77 6.05 -15.84
N PRO A 11 -14.16 4.86 -16.01
CA PRO A 11 -13.57 4.11 -14.91
C PRO A 11 -12.62 4.96 -14.06
N PHE A 12 -12.90 5.01 -12.76
CA PHE A 12 -12.12 5.82 -11.84
C PHE A 12 -10.90 5.03 -11.33
N PRO A 13 -9.66 5.52 -11.53
CA PRO A 13 -8.47 4.81 -11.08
C PRO A 13 -8.36 4.86 -9.55
N LEU A 14 -8.43 3.70 -8.92
CA LEU A 14 -8.30 3.55 -7.48
C LEU A 14 -7.09 2.65 -7.17
N SER A 15 -6.09 3.18 -6.46
CA SER A 15 -4.95 2.35 -6.07
C SER A 15 -5.22 1.58 -4.78
N ARG A 16 -4.52 0.45 -4.62
CA ARG A 16 -4.43 -0.37 -3.40
C ARG A 16 -4.24 0.48 -2.14
N THR A 17 -3.32 1.44 -2.14
CA THR A 17 -3.08 2.38 -1.02
C THR A 17 -4.29 3.29 -0.72
N LYS A 18 -5.12 3.59 -1.72
CA LYS A 18 -6.32 4.42 -1.53
C LYS A 18 -7.50 3.62 -0.99
N LEU A 19 -7.63 2.35 -1.37
CA LEU A 19 -8.56 1.45 -0.69
C LEU A 19 -8.15 1.26 0.77
N GLU A 20 -6.86 1.07 1.06
CA GLU A 20 -6.37 1.00 2.45
C GLU A 20 -6.63 2.31 3.23
N LEU A 21 -6.52 3.47 2.58
CA LEU A 21 -6.89 4.75 3.20
C LEU A 21 -8.38 4.81 3.56
N PHE A 22 -9.26 4.27 2.71
CA PHE A 22 -10.69 4.16 2.98
C PHE A 22 -10.95 3.27 4.21
N LEU A 23 -10.38 2.07 4.24
CA LEU A 23 -10.51 1.12 5.34
C LEU A 23 -10.02 1.72 6.67
N ARG A 24 -8.92 2.48 6.63
CA ARG A 24 -8.42 3.20 7.81
C ARG A 24 -9.35 4.32 8.24
N CYS A 25 -9.81 5.16 7.32
CA CYS A 25 -10.70 6.28 7.64
C CYS A 25 -11.47 6.78 6.40
N PRO A 26 -12.80 6.52 6.33
CA PRO A 26 -13.65 6.98 5.22
C PRO A 26 -13.61 8.50 5.02
N ARG A 27 -13.55 9.28 6.12
CA ARG A 27 -13.43 10.74 6.06
C ARG A 27 -12.13 11.20 5.39
N CYS A 28 -10.99 10.62 5.78
CA CYS A 28 -9.69 10.98 5.19
C CYS A 28 -9.65 10.61 3.71
N PHE A 29 -10.17 9.43 3.35
CA PHE A 29 -10.31 9.01 1.98
C PHE A 29 -11.18 9.97 1.15
N PHE A 30 -12.36 10.32 1.66
CA PHE A 30 -13.28 11.23 0.99
C PHE A 30 -12.66 12.61 0.74
N LEU A 31 -12.03 13.19 1.76
CA LEU A 31 -11.34 14.48 1.64
C LEU A 31 -10.20 14.44 0.62
N ASP A 32 -9.44 13.34 0.58
CA ASP A 32 -8.39 13.15 -0.39
C ASP A 32 -8.93 12.96 -1.82
N ARG A 33 -9.95 12.13 -2.02
CA ARG A 33 -10.42 11.81 -3.37
C ARG A 33 -11.34 12.86 -3.98
N ARG A 34 -12.19 13.51 -3.18
CA ARG A 34 -13.09 14.58 -3.67
C ARG A 34 -12.46 15.96 -3.66
N PHE A 35 -11.66 16.27 -2.64
CA PHE A 35 -11.12 17.62 -2.44
C PHE A 35 -9.59 17.68 -2.58
N GLY A 36 -8.91 16.53 -2.66
CA GLY A 36 -7.43 16.42 -2.67
C GLY A 36 -6.76 16.98 -1.44
N ILE A 37 -7.44 16.86 -0.31
CA ILE A 37 -6.88 17.11 1.00
C ILE A 37 -6.42 15.75 1.53
N ALA A 38 -5.23 15.34 1.09
CA ALA A 38 -4.60 14.11 1.55
C ALA A 38 -4.09 14.28 3.00
N PRO A 39 -4.09 13.22 3.82
CA PRO A 39 -3.33 13.22 5.07
C PRO A 39 -1.87 13.61 4.83
N PRO A 40 -1.23 14.32 5.78
CA PRO A 40 0.20 14.60 5.70
C PRO A 40 1.02 13.32 5.50
N SER A 41 2.01 13.36 4.63
CA SER A 41 2.95 12.26 4.41
C SER A 41 4.24 12.45 5.21
N GLY A 42 4.82 11.37 5.71
CA GLY A 42 6.16 11.35 6.29
C GLY A 42 7.27 11.26 5.24
N PRO A 43 8.55 11.34 5.67
CA PRO A 43 9.70 11.09 4.79
C PRO A 43 9.68 9.65 4.24
N PRO A 44 10.24 9.41 3.04
CA PRO A 44 10.27 8.08 2.43
C PRO A 44 11.25 7.14 3.16
N PHE A 45 10.93 5.84 3.18
CA PHE A 45 11.80 4.78 3.69
C PHE A 45 12.81 4.31 2.63
N THR A 46 13.83 5.13 2.36
CA THR A 46 14.79 4.90 1.26
C THR A 46 15.67 3.67 1.47
N LEU A 47 16.08 3.36 2.71
CA LEU A 47 16.83 2.13 3.02
C LEU A 47 16.00 0.87 2.75
N ASN A 48 14.75 0.84 3.20
CA ASN A 48 13.84 -0.28 2.94
C ASN A 48 13.61 -0.46 1.44
N SER A 49 13.50 0.65 0.71
CA SER A 49 13.37 0.65 -0.75
C SER A 49 14.63 0.11 -1.46
N ALA A 50 15.82 0.38 -0.92
CA ALA A 50 17.07 -0.17 -1.44
C ALA A 50 17.16 -1.69 -1.23
N VAL A 51 16.76 -2.18 -0.04
CA VAL A 51 16.67 -3.62 0.23
C VAL A 51 15.69 -4.31 -0.73
N ASP A 52 14.49 -3.75 -0.89
CA ASP A 52 13.49 -4.23 -1.85
C ASP A 52 14.04 -4.31 -3.29
N ALA A 53 14.71 -3.26 -3.76
CA ALA A 53 15.30 -3.23 -5.10
C ALA A 53 16.40 -4.29 -5.29
N LEU A 54 17.20 -4.57 -4.25
CA LEU A 54 18.23 -5.60 -4.30
C LEU A 54 17.63 -7.00 -4.28
N LEU A 55 16.60 -7.25 -3.46
CA LEU A 55 15.86 -8.51 -3.46
C LEU A 55 15.25 -8.79 -4.83
N LYS A 56 14.64 -7.78 -5.47
CA LYS A 56 14.10 -7.92 -6.83
C LYS A 56 15.17 -8.43 -7.79
N LYS A 57 16.34 -7.77 -7.84
CA LYS A 57 17.47 -8.19 -8.68
C LYS A 57 17.95 -9.61 -8.37
N GLU A 58 18.02 -9.97 -7.10
CA GLU A 58 18.42 -11.31 -6.67
C GLU A 58 17.43 -12.37 -7.17
N PHE A 59 16.13 -12.21 -6.89
CA PHE A 59 15.08 -13.11 -7.35
C PHE A 59 14.95 -13.13 -8.88
N ASP A 60 15.26 -12.03 -9.58
CA ASP A 60 15.32 -11.97 -11.05
C ASP A 60 16.36 -12.92 -11.64
N ALA A 61 17.54 -13.03 -11.02
CA ALA A 61 18.56 -13.96 -11.46
C ALA A 61 18.07 -15.43 -11.38
N PHE A 62 17.32 -15.77 -10.34
CA PHE A 62 16.69 -17.09 -10.19
C PHE A 62 15.52 -17.30 -11.15
N ARG A 63 14.71 -16.26 -11.41
CA ARG A 63 13.62 -16.29 -12.41
C ARG A 63 14.13 -16.60 -13.82
N ILE A 64 15.28 -16.03 -14.20
CA ILE A 64 15.89 -16.27 -15.52
C ILE A 64 16.34 -17.72 -15.65
N ARG A 65 16.93 -18.28 -14.58
CA ARG A 65 17.37 -19.68 -14.55
C ARG A 65 16.22 -20.68 -14.40
N GLY A 66 15.05 -20.24 -13.95
CA GLY A 66 13.93 -21.13 -13.64
C GLY A 66 14.20 -21.98 -12.40
N GLU A 67 14.97 -21.44 -11.44
CA GLU A 67 15.41 -22.16 -10.25
C GLU A 67 14.77 -21.60 -8.98
N PRO A 68 14.51 -22.44 -7.96
CA PRO A 68 14.08 -21.95 -6.66
C PRO A 68 15.20 -21.20 -5.95
N HIS A 69 14.83 -20.11 -5.27
CA HIS A 69 15.75 -19.36 -4.42
C HIS A 69 16.21 -20.22 -3.23
N PRO A 70 17.47 -20.11 -2.73
CA PRO A 70 17.93 -20.86 -1.55
C PRO A 70 17.02 -20.71 -0.32
N LEU A 71 16.45 -19.51 -0.10
CA LEU A 71 15.47 -19.27 0.95
C LEU A 71 14.20 -20.13 0.81
N MET A 72 13.70 -20.34 -0.42
CA MET A 72 12.55 -21.21 -0.65
C MET A 72 12.88 -22.66 -0.27
N LYS A 73 14.07 -23.15 -0.68
CA LYS A 73 14.55 -24.50 -0.33
C LYS A 73 14.66 -24.68 1.18
N ASN A 74 15.26 -23.71 1.87
CA ASN A 74 15.44 -23.75 3.32
C ASN A 74 14.09 -23.76 4.06
N CYS A 75 13.07 -23.13 3.48
CA CYS A 75 11.70 -23.12 4.03
C CYS A 75 10.80 -24.24 3.47
N SER A 76 11.35 -25.19 2.70
CA SER A 76 10.58 -26.27 2.05
C SER A 76 9.41 -25.77 1.18
N ILE A 77 9.59 -24.64 0.50
CA ILE A 77 8.62 -24.07 -0.43
C ILE A 77 8.93 -24.59 -1.83
N ASP A 78 8.03 -25.40 -2.38
CA ASP A 78 8.14 -25.93 -3.74
C ASP A 78 7.54 -24.92 -4.75
N ALA A 79 8.35 -23.92 -5.10
CA ALA A 79 8.00 -22.90 -6.07
C ALA A 79 9.26 -22.31 -6.71
N VAL A 80 9.08 -21.66 -7.86
CA VAL A 80 10.13 -20.84 -8.50
C VAL A 80 9.61 -19.43 -8.77
N PRO A 81 10.47 -18.41 -8.85
CA PRO A 81 10.03 -17.08 -9.27
C PRO A 81 9.35 -17.14 -10.64
N PHE A 82 8.14 -16.59 -10.74
CA PHE A 82 7.27 -16.75 -11.91
C PHE A 82 7.78 -15.92 -13.08
N ARG A 83 8.05 -16.58 -14.21
CA ARG A 83 8.49 -15.93 -15.44
C ARG A 83 7.31 -15.50 -16.30
N HIS A 84 7.12 -14.19 -16.45
CA HIS A 84 6.08 -13.62 -17.30
C HIS A 84 6.55 -12.32 -17.97
N PRO A 85 6.22 -12.06 -19.24
CA PRO A 85 6.63 -10.83 -19.94
C PRO A 85 6.16 -9.54 -19.26
N SER A 86 5.05 -9.58 -18.54
CA SER A 86 4.47 -8.41 -17.84
C SER A 86 4.98 -8.20 -16.40
N ILE A 87 5.95 -9.00 -15.91
CA ILE A 87 6.41 -8.88 -14.50
C ILE A 87 6.89 -7.47 -14.15
N GLU A 88 7.64 -6.83 -15.04
CA GLU A 88 8.14 -5.46 -14.86
C GLU A 88 7.02 -4.41 -14.89
N GLU A 89 5.96 -4.67 -15.66
CA GLU A 89 4.79 -3.80 -15.66
C GLU A 89 4.01 -3.91 -14.35
N TRP A 90 3.83 -5.12 -13.84
CA TRP A 90 3.14 -5.38 -12.58
C TRP A 90 3.91 -4.85 -11.36
N ARG A 91 5.24 -4.75 -11.43
CA ARG A 91 6.09 -4.11 -10.41
C ARG A 91 6.12 -2.58 -10.50
N ASN A 92 5.64 -2.00 -11.60
CA ASN A 92 5.68 -0.55 -11.79
C ASN A 92 4.54 0.15 -11.05
N VAL A 93 4.87 1.02 -10.08
CA VAL A 93 3.88 1.75 -9.26
C VAL A 93 2.89 2.64 -10.04
N ARG A 94 3.21 3.03 -11.28
CA ARG A 94 2.33 3.84 -12.14
C ARG A 94 1.43 2.97 -13.02
N ARG A 95 1.92 1.81 -13.46
CA ARG A 95 1.15 0.88 -14.30
C ARG A 95 0.46 -0.14 -13.41
N GLY A 96 1.23 -1.06 -12.82
CA GLY A 96 0.75 -2.08 -11.90
C GLY A 96 -0.17 -3.08 -12.61
N ILE A 97 -0.54 -4.14 -11.89
CA ILE A 97 -1.67 -4.97 -12.33
C ILE A 97 -2.97 -4.20 -12.11
N ARG A 98 -3.93 -4.34 -13.03
CA ARG A 98 -5.19 -3.61 -13.05
C ARG A 98 -6.36 -4.55 -13.26
N ALA A 99 -7.50 -4.25 -12.64
CA ALA A 99 -8.76 -4.89 -12.97
C ALA A 99 -9.89 -3.87 -12.86
N LEU A 100 -10.83 -3.93 -13.80
CA LEU A 100 -12.07 -3.17 -13.71
C LEU A 100 -13.01 -3.90 -12.74
N HIS A 101 -13.46 -3.18 -11.71
CA HIS A 101 -14.54 -3.62 -10.85
C HIS A 101 -15.83 -2.96 -11.33
N GLU A 102 -16.65 -3.74 -12.03
CA GLU A 102 -17.85 -3.24 -12.74
C GLU A 102 -18.83 -2.54 -11.79
N ASP A 103 -19.16 -3.19 -10.66
CA ASP A 103 -20.13 -2.68 -9.67
C ASP A 103 -19.79 -1.27 -9.16
N SER A 104 -18.51 -0.97 -9.02
CA SER A 104 -18.05 0.32 -8.51
C SER A 104 -17.45 1.22 -9.59
N ASN A 105 -17.40 0.78 -10.85
CA ASN A 105 -16.69 1.43 -11.94
C ASN A 105 -15.27 1.89 -11.56
N PHE A 106 -14.55 1.08 -10.76
CA PHE A 106 -13.17 1.36 -10.37
C PHE A 106 -12.21 0.59 -11.26
N LEU A 107 -11.24 1.28 -11.85
CA LEU A 107 -10.04 0.62 -12.36
C LEU A 107 -9.09 0.44 -11.18
N PHE A 108 -9.26 -0.66 -10.45
CA PHE A 108 -8.48 -0.98 -9.27
C PHE A 108 -7.07 -1.46 -9.67
N PHE A 109 -6.04 -0.96 -8.99
CA PHE A 109 -4.66 -1.29 -9.35
C PHE A 109 -3.66 -1.24 -8.21
N GLY A 110 -2.54 -1.91 -8.40
CA GLY A 110 -1.38 -1.77 -7.53
C GLY A 110 -0.15 -2.48 -8.09
N ALA A 111 0.98 -2.25 -7.43
CA ALA A 111 2.26 -2.84 -7.81
C ALA A 111 2.71 -3.87 -6.78
N ILE A 112 3.08 -5.04 -7.26
CA ILE A 112 3.61 -6.16 -6.46
C ILE A 112 5.14 -6.05 -6.33
N ASP A 113 5.70 -6.78 -5.37
CA ASP A 113 7.15 -6.99 -5.32
C ASP A 113 7.56 -8.20 -6.14
N ASP A 114 6.87 -9.34 -5.96
CA ASP A 114 7.19 -10.57 -6.67
C ASP A 114 6.01 -11.56 -6.78
N LEU A 115 6.18 -12.56 -7.65
CA LEU A 115 5.28 -13.70 -7.84
C LEU A 115 6.11 -14.97 -7.91
N TRP A 116 5.66 -16.01 -7.22
CA TRP A 116 6.20 -17.35 -7.37
C TRP A 116 5.14 -18.27 -7.96
N ILE A 117 5.54 -19.32 -8.67
CA ILE A 117 4.65 -20.32 -9.23
C ILE A 117 5.03 -21.69 -8.68
N ASN A 118 4.03 -22.45 -8.23
CA ASN A 118 4.21 -23.82 -7.77
C ASN A 118 4.03 -24.83 -8.94
N PRO A 119 4.37 -26.11 -8.77
CA PRO A 119 4.19 -27.14 -9.80
C PRO A 119 2.75 -27.31 -10.29
N GLU A 120 1.76 -27.00 -9.45
CA GLU A 120 0.34 -27.02 -9.82
C GLU A 120 -0.08 -25.84 -10.73
N GLY A 121 0.82 -24.91 -11.01
CA GLY A 121 0.56 -23.74 -11.85
C GLY A 121 -0.18 -22.61 -11.14
N SER A 122 -0.30 -22.67 -9.81
CA SER A 122 -0.90 -21.61 -9.00
C SER A 122 0.15 -20.58 -8.57
N LEU A 123 -0.22 -19.30 -8.67
CA LEU A 123 0.63 -18.20 -8.25
C LEU A 123 0.55 -17.96 -6.74
N HIS A 124 1.71 -17.72 -6.14
CA HIS A 124 1.84 -17.14 -4.81
C HIS A 124 2.19 -15.66 -4.95
N ILE A 125 1.38 -14.80 -4.32
CA ILE A 125 1.72 -13.37 -4.19
C ILE A 125 2.81 -13.23 -3.14
N VAL A 126 3.85 -12.47 -3.45
CA VAL A 126 4.98 -12.23 -2.56
C VAL A 126 5.24 -10.74 -2.37
N ASP A 127 5.43 -10.36 -1.10
CA ASP A 127 5.66 -8.98 -0.69
C ASP A 127 6.92 -8.91 0.19
N TYR A 128 7.77 -7.91 -0.07
CA TYR A 128 9.07 -7.77 0.58
C TYR A 128 8.98 -6.76 1.72
N LYS A 129 9.44 -7.15 2.91
CA LYS A 129 9.41 -6.28 4.10
C LYS A 129 10.79 -6.17 4.71
N ALA A 130 11.28 -4.94 4.86
CA ALA A 130 12.51 -4.64 5.59
C ALA A 130 12.20 -3.93 6.91
N THR A 131 12.93 -4.25 7.98
CA THR A 131 12.79 -3.62 9.30
C THR A 131 14.09 -3.74 10.12
N SER A 132 14.12 -3.15 11.30
CA SER A 132 15.14 -3.40 12.33
C SER A 132 14.50 -3.35 13.72
N PHE A 133 14.42 -4.50 14.39
CA PHE A 133 14.00 -4.60 15.79
C PHE A 133 14.52 -5.87 16.44
N ASP A 134 14.48 -5.91 17.78
CA ASP A 134 14.95 -7.05 18.57
C ASP A 134 13.84 -8.10 18.70
N GLY A 135 14.12 -9.33 18.28
CA GLY A 135 13.21 -10.47 18.38
C GLY A 135 12.87 -11.10 17.04
N GLU A 136 11.93 -12.05 17.09
CA GLU A 136 11.46 -12.77 15.91
C GLU A 136 10.44 -11.95 15.12
N VAL A 137 10.57 -11.98 13.80
CA VAL A 137 9.60 -11.32 12.92
C VAL A 137 8.32 -12.13 12.81
N LEU A 138 7.23 -11.55 13.28
CA LEU A 138 5.89 -12.12 13.18
C LEU A 138 4.97 -11.26 12.28
N LEU A 139 3.88 -11.86 11.83
CA LEU A 139 2.80 -11.18 11.08
C LEU A 139 1.70 -10.61 11.99
N GLU A 140 1.88 -10.62 13.31
CA GLU A 140 0.97 -10.02 14.27
C GLU A 140 1.47 -8.64 14.73
N GLY A 141 0.54 -7.69 14.91
CA GLY A 141 0.83 -6.36 15.45
C GLY A 141 0.12 -5.21 14.73
N PRO A 142 0.21 -3.97 15.27
CA PRO A 142 -0.68 -2.84 14.93
C PRO A 142 -0.74 -2.45 13.44
N TRP A 143 0.33 -2.71 12.69
CA TRP A 143 0.46 -2.32 11.29
C TRP A 143 0.44 -3.53 10.33
N LYS A 144 0.41 -4.74 10.86
CA LYS A 144 0.57 -5.98 10.07
C LYS A 144 -0.72 -6.38 9.35
N ASP A 145 -1.88 -5.99 9.87
CA ASP A 145 -3.15 -6.23 9.19
C ASP A 145 -3.22 -5.51 7.84
N GLY A 146 -2.62 -4.32 7.73
CA GLY A 146 -2.49 -3.62 6.45
C GLY A 146 -1.61 -4.37 5.44
N TYR A 147 -0.63 -5.16 5.90
CA TYR A 147 0.18 -6.01 5.03
C TYR A 147 -0.59 -7.24 4.56
N LYS A 148 -1.36 -7.88 5.45
CA LYS A 148 -2.26 -9.00 5.11
C LYS A 148 -3.27 -8.58 4.05
N ARG A 149 -3.98 -7.47 4.29
CA ARG A 149 -4.92 -6.88 3.31
C ARG A 149 -4.25 -6.50 2.00
N GLN A 150 -3.04 -5.94 2.04
CA GLN A 150 -2.30 -5.63 0.82
C GLN A 150 -2.08 -6.88 -0.04
N LEU A 151 -1.66 -7.98 0.58
CA LEU A 151 -1.45 -9.25 -0.12
C LEU A 151 -2.76 -9.80 -0.70
N GLU A 152 -3.85 -9.74 0.07
CA GLU A 152 -5.19 -10.19 -0.34
C GLU A 152 -5.73 -9.36 -1.52
N MET A 153 -5.58 -8.04 -1.49
CA MET A 153 -5.93 -7.16 -2.62
C MET A 153 -5.17 -7.54 -3.90
N TYR A 154 -3.93 -8.03 -3.79
CA TYR A 154 -3.18 -8.53 -4.95
C TYR A 154 -3.63 -9.92 -5.38
N GLN A 155 -3.97 -10.82 -4.46
CA GLN A 155 -4.59 -12.10 -4.83
C GLN A 155 -5.85 -11.86 -5.65
N TRP A 156 -6.71 -10.93 -5.22
CA TRP A 156 -7.90 -10.51 -5.94
C TRP A 156 -7.57 -9.99 -7.34
N LEU A 157 -6.60 -9.08 -7.45
CA LEU A 157 -6.19 -8.49 -8.75
C LEU A 157 -5.72 -9.56 -9.73
N PHE A 158 -4.91 -10.51 -9.29
CA PHE A 158 -4.42 -11.59 -10.16
C PHE A 158 -5.53 -12.59 -10.53
N ARG A 159 -6.45 -12.91 -9.60
CA ARG A 159 -7.63 -13.73 -9.91
C ARG A 159 -8.54 -13.08 -10.94
N LYS A 160 -8.81 -11.77 -10.81
CA LYS A 160 -9.60 -11.01 -11.80
C LYS A 160 -8.91 -10.91 -13.17
N ASN A 161 -7.59 -11.14 -13.23
CA ASN A 161 -6.81 -11.22 -14.47
C ASN A 161 -6.68 -12.67 -14.99
N GLY A 162 -7.45 -13.62 -14.46
CA GLY A 162 -7.53 -14.98 -14.99
C GLY A 162 -6.43 -15.93 -14.54
N PHE A 163 -5.58 -15.53 -13.59
CA PHE A 163 -4.56 -16.42 -13.03
C PHE A 163 -5.15 -17.35 -11.96
N ALA A 164 -4.68 -18.59 -11.93
CA ALA A 164 -4.84 -19.43 -10.75
C ALA A 164 -3.94 -18.89 -9.62
N VAL A 165 -4.53 -18.56 -8.48
CA VAL A 165 -3.81 -17.93 -7.36
C VAL A 165 -4.05 -18.72 -6.09
N SER A 166 -2.96 -19.19 -5.49
CA SER A 166 -2.96 -19.89 -4.21
C SER A 166 -3.53 -19.02 -3.10
N PRO A 167 -4.30 -19.58 -2.15
CA PRO A 167 -4.68 -18.86 -0.94
C PRO A 167 -3.46 -18.53 -0.07
N ILE A 168 -2.33 -19.22 -0.24
CA ILE A 168 -1.08 -18.92 0.47
C ILE A 168 -0.30 -17.85 -0.30
N GLY A 169 0.00 -16.74 0.36
CA GLY A 169 1.03 -15.78 -0.04
C GLY A 169 2.21 -15.80 0.93
N TYR A 170 3.29 -15.12 0.55
CA TYR A 170 4.52 -15.09 1.35
C TYR A 170 4.99 -13.66 1.59
N PHE A 171 5.47 -13.41 2.80
CA PHE A 171 6.26 -12.23 3.11
C PHE A 171 7.73 -12.63 3.20
N VAL A 172 8.58 -12.09 2.33
CA VAL A 172 10.03 -12.19 2.50
C VAL A 172 10.43 -11.06 3.42
N TYR A 173 10.82 -11.42 4.65
CA TYR A 173 11.17 -10.46 5.67
C TYR A 173 12.68 -10.38 5.84
N VAL A 174 13.18 -9.15 5.95
CA VAL A 174 14.58 -8.81 6.15
C VAL A 174 14.69 -7.97 7.42
N ASN A 175 15.33 -8.49 8.45
CA ASN A 175 15.52 -7.79 9.74
C ASN A 175 16.99 -7.41 9.92
N ALA A 176 17.28 -6.11 10.03
CA ALA A 176 18.62 -5.61 10.26
C ALA A 176 19.00 -5.75 11.74
N ASP A 177 20.12 -6.41 12.00
CA ASP A 177 20.70 -6.57 13.33
C ASP A 177 21.34 -5.26 13.81
N ARG A 178 20.75 -4.69 14.86
CA ARG A 178 21.21 -3.46 15.53
C ARG A 178 21.96 -3.73 16.84
N ASN A 179 22.18 -5.00 17.18
CA ASN A 179 22.83 -5.43 18.43
C ASN A 179 24.30 -5.78 18.24
N ARG A 180 24.83 -5.56 17.03
CA ARG A 180 26.27 -5.67 16.72
C ARG A 180 27.06 -4.61 17.51
N ALA A 181 28.33 -4.90 17.81
CA ALA A 181 29.18 -4.02 18.60
C ALA A 181 29.50 -2.66 17.93
N SER A 182 29.43 -2.60 16.59
CA SER A 182 29.83 -1.47 15.77
C SER A 182 29.07 -1.49 14.43
N PHE A 183 28.98 -0.34 13.75
CA PHE A 183 28.29 -0.21 12.46
C PHE A 183 29.14 -0.63 11.26
N GLU A 184 30.44 -0.30 11.25
CA GLU A 184 31.42 -0.73 10.23
C GLU A 184 30.97 -0.49 8.76
N GLY A 185 30.12 0.51 8.53
CA GLY A 185 29.59 0.82 7.20
C GLY A 185 28.66 -0.25 6.62
N SER A 186 28.09 -1.13 7.46
CA SER A 186 27.27 -2.24 7.01
C SER A 186 26.07 -2.50 7.92
N LEU A 187 24.99 -3.01 7.33
CA LEU A 187 23.88 -3.60 8.06
C LEU A 187 23.87 -5.10 7.78
N HIS A 188 23.81 -5.89 8.84
CA HIS A 188 23.69 -7.34 8.73
C HIS A 188 22.23 -7.73 8.85
N PHE A 189 21.77 -8.58 7.95
CA PHE A 189 20.37 -8.93 7.87
C PHE A 189 20.14 -10.41 8.10
N THR A 190 19.08 -10.72 8.83
CA THR A 190 18.48 -12.06 8.87
C THR A 190 17.26 -12.06 7.96
N MET A 191 17.13 -13.11 7.14
CA MET A 191 16.01 -13.28 6.23
C MET A 191 15.10 -14.41 6.69
N SER A 192 13.80 -14.20 6.61
CA SER A 192 12.78 -15.21 6.87
C SER A 192 11.67 -15.15 5.84
N ILE A 193 10.94 -16.26 5.68
CA ILE A 193 9.72 -16.31 4.87
C ILE A 193 8.56 -16.61 5.80
N LEU A 194 7.56 -15.72 5.83
CA LEU A 194 6.36 -15.87 6.62
C LEU A 194 5.18 -16.20 5.69
N PRO A 195 4.56 -17.39 5.78
CA PRO A 195 3.36 -17.71 5.02
C PRO A 195 2.14 -16.98 5.59
N HIS A 196 1.25 -16.54 4.72
CA HIS A 196 -0.07 -16.01 5.08
C HIS A 196 -1.14 -16.70 4.23
N ARG A 197 -2.17 -17.24 4.88
CA ARG A 197 -3.37 -17.71 4.18
C ARG A 197 -4.31 -16.52 4.02
N GLY A 198 -4.30 -15.92 2.84
CA GLY A 198 -5.14 -14.78 2.50
C GLY A 198 -6.58 -15.17 2.18
N ASP A 199 -7.49 -14.24 2.51
CA ASP A 199 -8.88 -14.21 2.11
C ASP A 199 -9.17 -12.86 1.47
N ASP A 200 -9.55 -12.87 0.19
CA ASP A 200 -9.83 -11.66 -0.59
C ASP A 200 -11.33 -11.46 -0.87
N SER A 201 -12.20 -12.24 -0.23
CA SER A 201 -13.65 -12.15 -0.39
C SER A 201 -14.23 -10.78 0.01
N TRP A 202 -13.53 -10.06 0.88
CA TRP A 202 -13.92 -8.74 1.35
C TRP A 202 -13.64 -7.62 0.33
N VAL A 203 -12.81 -7.86 -0.69
CA VAL A 203 -12.31 -6.80 -1.59
C VAL A 203 -13.42 -6.20 -2.45
N ASP A 204 -14.32 -7.02 -3.01
CA ASP A 204 -15.44 -6.54 -3.84
C ASP A 204 -16.38 -5.62 -2.99
N ASP A 205 -16.69 -6.01 -1.75
CA ASP A 205 -17.50 -5.21 -0.83
C ASP A 205 -16.81 -3.90 -0.45
N ALA A 206 -15.53 -3.94 -0.11
CA ALA A 206 -14.77 -2.74 0.22
C ALA A 206 -14.72 -1.75 -0.95
N LEU A 207 -14.63 -2.24 -2.20
CA LEU A 207 -14.70 -1.40 -3.40
C LEU A 207 -16.09 -0.78 -3.58
N ARG A 208 -17.18 -1.53 -3.35
CA ARG A 208 -18.55 -0.97 -3.38
C ARG A 208 -18.76 0.10 -2.32
N GLU A 209 -18.36 -0.15 -1.09
CA GLU A 209 -18.47 0.82 0.00
C GLU A 209 -17.63 2.08 -0.24
N THR A 210 -16.44 1.90 -0.83
CA THR A 210 -15.57 3.01 -1.24
C THR A 210 -16.27 3.89 -2.28
N ARG A 211 -16.99 3.31 -3.24
CA ARG A 211 -17.79 4.05 -4.22
C ARG A 211 -18.92 4.83 -3.55
N LEU A 212 -19.72 4.17 -2.72
CA LEU A 212 -20.81 4.79 -1.98
C LEU A 212 -20.31 5.96 -1.10
N CYS A 213 -19.11 5.82 -0.52
CA CYS A 213 -18.48 6.89 0.25
C CYS A 213 -18.23 8.15 -0.59
N LEU A 214 -17.75 8.00 -1.83
CA LEU A 214 -17.48 9.13 -2.74
C LEU A 214 -18.76 9.83 -3.22
N GLU A 215 -19.87 9.10 -3.29
CA GLU A 215 -21.16 9.61 -3.76
C GLU A 215 -21.91 10.40 -2.69
N ARG A 216 -21.47 10.33 -1.42
CA ARG A 216 -22.11 11.10 -0.34
C ARG A 216 -22.00 12.60 -0.57
N GLU A 217 -23.10 13.30 -0.33
CA GLU A 217 -23.14 14.76 -0.26
C GLU A 217 -22.50 15.28 1.03
N GLN A 218 -22.67 14.53 2.12
CA GLN A 218 -22.18 14.89 3.44
C GLN A 218 -20.84 14.23 3.72
N LEU A 219 -20.01 14.92 4.52
CA LEU A 219 -18.72 14.42 4.96
C LEU A 219 -18.90 13.13 5.78
N PRO A 220 -18.27 12.00 5.40
CA PRO A 220 -18.36 10.76 6.16
C PRO A 220 -17.86 10.93 7.61
N LEU A 221 -18.30 10.03 8.50
CA LEU A 221 -17.76 9.95 9.85
C LEU A 221 -16.28 9.60 9.80
N ALA A 222 -15.52 10.16 10.75
CA ALA A 222 -14.14 9.74 10.97
C ALA A 222 -14.15 8.36 11.64
N ASN A 223 -13.14 7.55 11.36
CA ASN A 223 -12.83 6.43 12.23
C ASN A 223 -12.38 6.99 13.59
N SER A 224 -12.89 6.43 14.69
CA SER A 224 -12.58 6.83 16.06
C SER A 224 -11.09 6.71 16.39
N GLU A 225 -10.37 5.78 15.75
CA GLU A 225 -8.94 5.55 15.95
C GLU A 225 -8.06 6.34 14.97
N CYS A 226 -8.65 7.23 14.16
CA CYS A 226 -7.90 7.99 13.17
C CYS A 226 -7.16 9.17 13.81
N GLU A 227 -5.86 8.98 14.08
CA GLU A 227 -4.96 10.01 14.62
C GLU A 227 -4.98 11.33 13.83
N VAL A 228 -5.07 11.28 12.50
CA VAL A 228 -5.11 12.47 11.65
C VAL A 228 -6.40 13.27 11.89
N CYS A 229 -7.53 12.57 12.05
CA CYS A 229 -8.80 13.23 12.34
C CYS A 229 -8.85 13.74 13.79
N ALA A 230 -8.29 13.00 14.74
CA ALA A 230 -8.16 13.43 16.13
C ALA A 230 -7.31 14.71 16.23
N TYR A 231 -6.13 14.72 15.61
CA TYR A 231 -5.27 15.90 15.53
C TYR A 231 -5.98 17.10 14.90
N ARG A 232 -6.61 16.91 13.73
CA ARG A 232 -7.30 18.01 13.02
C ARG A 232 -8.44 18.59 13.85
N LYS A 233 -9.19 17.75 14.57
CA LYS A 233 -10.25 18.21 15.45
C LYS A 233 -9.66 19.04 16.60
N ALA A 234 -8.66 18.51 17.30
CA ALA A 234 -8.03 19.20 18.42
C ALA A 234 -7.41 20.55 18.01
N ALA A 235 -6.72 20.60 16.87
CA ALA A 235 -6.16 21.83 16.32
C ALA A 235 -7.25 22.85 15.99
N ASN A 236 -8.29 22.45 15.24
CA ASN A 236 -9.39 23.34 14.87
C ASN A 236 -10.14 23.89 16.09
N ASP A 237 -10.43 23.04 17.08
CA ASP A 237 -11.14 23.45 18.29
C ASP A 237 -10.31 24.48 19.08
N THR A 238 -9.00 24.25 19.20
CA THR A 238 -8.08 25.17 19.87
C THR A 238 -7.96 26.49 19.12
N GLU A 239 -7.82 26.46 17.80
CA GLU A 239 -7.78 27.67 16.97
C GLU A 239 -9.06 28.49 17.08
N LEU A 240 -10.23 27.86 17.09
CA LEU A 240 -11.51 28.56 17.26
C LEU A 240 -11.62 29.22 18.63
N MET A 241 -11.14 28.57 19.69
CA MET A 241 -11.10 29.13 21.04
C MET A 241 -10.14 30.34 21.15
N MET A 242 -9.04 30.33 20.40
CA MET A 242 -8.00 31.36 20.47
C MET A 242 -8.18 32.50 19.47
N ARG A 243 -9.17 32.42 18.56
CA ARG A 243 -9.44 33.49 17.58
C ARG A 243 -9.99 34.73 18.30
N PRO A 244 -9.39 35.92 18.10
CA PRO A 244 -9.93 37.15 18.65
C PRO A 244 -11.29 37.47 18.01
N SER A 245 -12.24 37.95 18.82
CA SER A 245 -13.65 38.20 18.47
C SER A 245 -13.88 39.20 17.32
N SER A 246 -12.83 39.86 16.82
CA SER A 246 -12.90 40.88 15.76
C SER A 246 -12.92 40.34 14.32
N LEU A 247 -12.80 39.02 14.11
CA LEU A 247 -12.73 38.41 12.77
C LEU A 247 -14.02 37.69 12.32
N ASN A 248 -15.15 37.88 12.99
CA ASN A 248 -16.43 37.25 12.62
C ASN A 248 -17.11 37.82 11.36
N GLY A 249 -16.42 38.65 10.57
CA GLY A 249 -16.93 39.23 9.33
C GLY A 249 -16.35 38.57 8.08
N VAL A 250 -17.19 37.83 7.37
CA VAL A 250 -17.04 37.40 5.96
C VAL A 250 -16.10 36.20 5.70
N VAL A 251 -16.66 34.99 5.75
CA VAL A 251 -16.10 33.83 5.02
C VAL A 251 -16.82 33.73 3.68
N SER A 252 -16.21 34.32 2.64
CA SER A 252 -16.54 34.02 1.24
C SER A 252 -16.11 32.59 0.91
N ARG A 253 -17.05 31.75 0.45
CA ARG A 253 -16.78 30.39 -0.03
C ARG A 253 -15.97 30.45 -1.32
N SER A 254 -14.65 30.46 -1.22
CA SER A 254 -13.77 30.09 -2.34
C SER A 254 -12.94 28.86 -1.97
N GLN A 255 -12.93 27.87 -2.86
CA GLN A 255 -12.19 26.62 -2.68
C GLN A 255 -10.68 26.92 -2.61
N PRO A 256 -9.94 26.37 -1.63
CA PRO A 256 -8.50 26.53 -1.61
C PRO A 256 -7.85 25.69 -2.72
N ARG A 257 -7.27 26.36 -3.71
CA ARG A 257 -6.27 25.77 -4.62
C ARG A 257 -4.94 25.70 -3.87
N LEU A 258 -4.60 24.51 -3.39
CA LEU A 258 -3.26 24.24 -2.85
C LEU A 258 -2.29 24.01 -4.01
N THR A 259 -1.41 24.98 -4.26
CA THR A 259 -0.17 24.79 -5.02
C THR A 259 0.80 23.97 -4.16
N LYS A 260 1.44 22.96 -4.75
CA LYS A 260 2.49 22.19 -4.08
C LYS A 260 3.73 23.08 -3.88
N PRO A 261 4.42 23.02 -2.73
CA PRO A 261 5.74 23.61 -2.62
C PRO A 261 6.71 22.82 -3.50
N ASN A 262 7.51 23.56 -4.30
CA ASN A 262 8.66 23.01 -5.02
C ASN A 262 9.59 22.36 -4.00
N GLY A 263 9.97 21.10 -4.23
CA GLY A 263 11.02 20.44 -3.48
C GLY A 263 12.34 21.12 -3.78
N GLY A 264 12.89 21.81 -2.79
CA GLY A 264 14.28 22.25 -2.80
C GLY A 264 15.17 21.05 -2.51
N GLU A 265 16.11 20.82 -3.42
CA GLU A 265 17.31 20.02 -3.16
C GLU A 265 18.19 20.72 -2.12
N GLY A 266 18.82 19.92 -1.26
CA GLY A 266 19.85 20.34 -0.30
C GLY A 266 19.79 19.41 0.91
N GLY A 267 20.84 18.72 1.33
CA GLY A 267 22.21 18.61 0.84
C GLY A 267 22.96 17.70 1.82
N ILE A 268 23.94 16.96 1.28
CA ILE A 268 24.95 16.10 1.92
C ILE A 268 24.41 14.81 2.55
#